data_AF-A0A543CVK9-F1
#
_entry.id   AF-A0A543CVK9-F1
#
_cell.length_a   1.000
_cell.length_b   1.000
_cell.length_c   1.000
_cell.angle_alpha   90.00
_cell.angle_beta   90.00
_cell.angle_gamma   90.00
#
_symmetry.space_group_name_H-M   'P 1'
#
loop_
_entity.id
_entity.type
_entity.pdbx_description
1 polymer ?
#
loop_
_entity_poly.entity_id
_entity_poly.type
_entity_poly.pdbx_seq_one_letter_code
_entity_poly.pdbx_strand_id
1 'polypeptide(L)'
;MWLSHIQVAYLGKIGRMRRREFIEAAVWWTVLFAAYLAIISTISLTEIIVGAVTAGAGAGGAILTRRRLLAADNDERYRPRGGWARWLLRLPDQIAVGFVRLLRPRGEFAEIRLPEDEPAAARRGYAALVLSVAPDTYVADVDPERNVLVVHRIGERPSALEREVTR
;
A
#
# COMPACT_ATOMS: atom_id res chain seq x y z
N MET A 1 -10.98 15.14 -43.23
CA MET A 1 -12.23 14.69 -42.60
C MET A 1 -11.95 13.39 -41.85
N TRP A 2 -11.30 13.47 -40.68
CA TRP A 2 -10.56 12.37 -40.01
C TRP A 2 -10.88 12.29 -38.51
N LEU A 3 -12.13 12.58 -38.10
CA LEU A 3 -12.51 12.72 -36.68
C LEU A 3 -13.78 11.97 -36.26
N SER A 4 -14.31 11.04 -37.07
CA SER A 4 -15.61 10.38 -36.77
C SER A 4 -15.51 8.93 -36.26
N HIS A 5 -14.31 8.32 -36.15
CA HIS A 5 -14.19 6.89 -35.80
C HIS A 5 -13.82 6.56 -34.34
N ILE A 6 -13.72 7.55 -33.43
CA ILE A 6 -13.33 7.30 -32.02
C ILE A 6 -14.53 7.01 -31.09
N GLN A 7 -15.79 7.17 -31.55
CA GLN A 7 -16.91 7.32 -30.63
C GLN A 7 -17.76 6.08 -30.27
N VAL A 8 -17.53 4.86 -30.81
CA VAL A 8 -18.54 3.77 -30.63
C VAL A 8 -18.01 2.45 -30.05
N ALA A 9 -16.69 2.22 -29.98
CA ALA A 9 -16.17 0.93 -29.49
C ALA A 9 -16.20 0.74 -27.95
N TYR A 10 -16.46 1.81 -27.17
CA TYR A 10 -16.45 1.74 -25.70
C TYR A 10 -17.82 1.47 -25.05
N LEU A 11 -18.91 1.42 -25.82
CA LEU A 11 -20.27 1.17 -25.29
C LEU A 11 -20.64 -0.33 -25.20
N GLY A 12 -19.78 -1.22 -25.70
CA GLY A 12 -20.14 -2.63 -25.94
C GLY A 12 -19.93 -3.64 -24.81
N LYS A 13 -19.66 -3.22 -23.56
CA LYS A 13 -19.47 -4.18 -22.46
C LYS A 13 -19.76 -3.57 -21.08
N ILE A 14 -20.99 -3.08 -20.87
CA ILE A 14 -21.56 -3.05 -19.51
C ILE A 14 -21.88 -4.51 -19.15
N GLY A 15 -20.83 -5.32 -19.00
CA GLY A 15 -20.93 -6.69 -18.53
C GLY A 15 -21.58 -6.63 -17.15
N ARG A 16 -22.58 -7.49 -16.91
CA ARG A 16 -23.19 -7.65 -15.58
C ARG A 16 -22.07 -7.71 -14.55
N MET A 17 -21.91 -6.64 -13.76
CA MET A 17 -20.99 -6.69 -12.63
C MET A 17 -21.47 -7.80 -11.72
N ARG A 18 -20.59 -8.75 -11.44
CA ARG A 18 -20.92 -9.79 -10.46
C ARG A 18 -21.19 -9.10 -9.13
N ARG A 19 -22.16 -9.60 -8.34
CA ARG A 19 -22.52 -9.01 -7.03
C ARG A 19 -21.30 -8.69 -6.17
N ARG A 20 -20.29 -9.55 -6.19
CA ARG A 20 -19.00 -9.36 -5.51
C ARG A 20 -18.23 -8.13 -6.00
N GLU A 21 -18.17 -7.89 -7.30
CA GLU A 21 -17.44 -6.75 -7.90
C GLU A 21 -18.14 -5.43 -7.56
N PHE A 22 -19.48 -5.43 -7.55
CA PHE A 22 -20.25 -4.28 -7.11
C PHE A 22 -20.03 -3.98 -5.62
N ILE A 23 -20.10 -5.00 -4.76
CA ILE A 23 -19.83 -4.84 -3.31
C ILE A 23 -18.41 -4.31 -3.10
N GLU A 24 -17.43 -4.87 -3.80
CA GLU A 24 -16.04 -4.42 -3.72
C GLU A 24 -15.89 -2.96 -4.14
N ALA A 25 -16.52 -2.54 -5.24
CA ALA A 25 -16.54 -1.15 -5.67
C ALA A 25 -17.21 -0.23 -4.65
N ALA A 26 -18.36 -0.64 -4.10
CA ALA A 26 -19.08 0.12 -3.10
C ALA A 26 -18.27 0.26 -1.80
N VAL A 27 -17.58 -0.80 -1.37
CA VAL A 27 -16.69 -0.77 -0.19
C VAL A 27 -15.53 0.19 -0.41
N TRP A 28 -14.80 0.08 -1.53
CA TRP A 28 -13.69 0.99 -1.83
C TRP A 28 -14.15 2.44 -1.96
N TRP A 29 -15.26 2.66 -2.65
CA TRP A 29 -15.86 3.99 -2.77
C TRP A 29 -16.20 4.57 -1.40
N THR A 30 -16.87 3.79 -0.55
CA THR A 30 -17.28 4.22 0.80
C THR A 30 -16.08 4.55 1.67
N VAL A 31 -15.06 3.67 1.69
CA VAL A 31 -13.85 3.88 2.49
C VAL A 31 -13.08 5.12 2.03
N LEU A 32 -12.89 5.29 0.72
CA LEU A 32 -12.16 6.44 0.16
C LEU A 32 -12.93 7.75 0.36
N PHE A 33 -14.25 7.71 0.19
CA PHE A 33 -15.09 8.89 0.41
C PHE A 33 -15.13 9.28 1.89
N ALA A 34 -15.28 8.31 2.80
CA ALA A 34 -15.20 8.57 4.23
C ALA A 34 -13.82 9.12 4.65
N ALA A 35 -12.73 8.57 4.08
CA ALA A 35 -11.38 9.08 4.32
C ALA A 35 -11.22 10.53 3.80
N TYR A 36 -11.75 10.83 2.62
CA TYR A 36 -11.76 12.20 2.08
C TYR A 36 -12.49 13.16 3.02
N LEU A 37 -13.71 12.80 3.46
CA LEU A 37 -14.49 13.62 4.39
C LEU A 37 -13.81 13.79 5.74
N ALA A 38 -13.04 12.81 6.20
CA ALA A 38 -12.29 12.91 7.45
C ALA A 38 -11.08 13.85 7.37
N ILE A 39 -10.54 14.10 6.17
CA ILE A 39 -9.35 14.95 5.96
C ILE A 39 -9.75 16.42 5.76
N ILE A 40 -10.89 16.68 5.12
CA ILE A 40 -11.35 18.06 4.87
C ILE A 40 -11.87 18.69 6.16
N SER A 41 -11.60 19.99 6.36
CA SER A 41 -12.02 20.72 7.57
C SER A 41 -13.40 21.36 7.46
N THR A 42 -13.94 21.47 6.23
CA THR A 42 -15.25 22.04 5.94
C THR A 42 -16.06 21.02 5.17
N ILE A 43 -17.39 21.01 5.37
CA ILE A 43 -18.30 20.17 4.60
C ILE A 43 -19.25 21.10 3.84
N SER A 44 -18.95 21.29 2.56
CA SER A 44 -19.80 21.96 1.58
C SER A 44 -20.35 20.97 0.54
N LEU A 45 -21.43 21.36 -0.15
CA LEU A 45 -21.98 20.54 -1.24
C LEU A 45 -20.93 20.31 -2.34
N THR A 46 -20.08 21.30 -2.61
CA THR A 46 -18.99 21.19 -3.57
C THR A 46 -17.97 20.14 -3.15
N GLU A 47 -17.53 20.14 -1.88
CA GLU A 47 -16.59 19.13 -1.37
C GLU A 47 -17.19 17.73 -1.36
N ILE A 48 -18.49 17.59 -1.06
CA ILE A 48 -19.18 16.30 -1.14
C ILE A 48 -19.13 15.76 -2.59
N ILE A 49 -19.43 16.59 -3.58
CA ILE A 49 -19.40 16.19 -5.00
C ILE A 49 -17.98 15.83 -5.43
N VAL A 50 -17.00 16.68 -5.11
CA VAL A 50 -15.59 16.43 -5.43
C VAL A 50 -15.11 15.13 -4.78
N GLY A 51 -15.37 14.94 -3.49
CA GLY A 51 -15.03 13.73 -2.76
C GLY A 51 -15.67 12.48 -3.35
N ALA A 52 -16.95 12.53 -3.70
CA ALA A 52 -17.67 11.41 -4.29
C ALA A 52 -17.10 11.00 -5.65
N VAL A 53 -16.77 11.97 -6.50
CA VAL A 53 -16.16 11.75 -7.83
C VAL A 53 -14.73 11.20 -7.68
N THR A 54 -13.92 11.81 -6.82
CA THR A 54 -12.55 11.36 -6.55
C THR A 54 -12.51 9.96 -5.94
N ALA A 55 -13.43 9.64 -5.01
CA ALA A 55 -13.58 8.30 -4.46
C ALA A 55 -14.04 7.29 -5.53
N GLY A 56 -14.89 7.72 -6.48
CA GLY A 56 -15.27 6.93 -7.65
C GLY A 56 -14.08 6.54 -8.52
N ALA A 57 -13.26 7.53 -8.89
CA ALA A 57 -12.03 7.30 -9.65
C ALA A 57 -11.05 6.39 -8.88
N GLY A 58 -10.87 6.64 -7.58
CA GLY A 58 -10.01 5.84 -6.71
C GLY A 58 -10.47 4.38 -6.57
N ALA A 59 -11.78 4.14 -6.42
CA ALA A 59 -12.34 2.79 -6.38
C ALA A 59 -12.13 2.05 -7.71
N GLY A 60 -12.31 2.74 -8.84
CA GLY A 60 -11.99 2.21 -10.17
C GLY A 60 -10.51 1.81 -10.29
N GLY A 61 -9.61 2.68 -9.84
CA GLY A 61 -8.18 2.41 -9.76
C GLY A 61 -7.85 1.20 -8.89
N ALA A 62 -8.40 1.12 -7.68
CA ALA A 62 -8.18 0.01 -6.75
C ALA A 62 -8.58 -1.35 -7.35
N ILE A 63 -9.75 -1.41 -7.99
CA ILE A 63 -10.24 -2.64 -8.65
C ILE A 63 -9.34 -3.03 -9.83
N LEU A 64 -8.97 -2.05 -10.67
CA LEU A 64 -8.14 -2.32 -11.85
C LEU A 64 -6.75 -2.82 -11.43
N THR A 65 -6.13 -2.17 -10.46
CA THR A 65 -4.83 -2.55 -9.91
C THR A 65 -4.90 -3.94 -9.30
N ARG A 66 -5.91 -4.24 -8.46
CA ARG A 66 -6.09 -5.58 -7.88
C ARG A 66 -6.25 -6.65 -8.96
N ARG A 67 -7.04 -6.39 -10.00
CA ARG A 67 -7.23 -7.34 -11.11
C ARG A 67 -5.93 -7.64 -11.83
N ARG A 68 -5.08 -6.63 -12.04
CA ARG A 68 -3.75 -6.80 -12.63
C ARG A 68 -2.81 -7.57 -11.71
N LEU A 69 -2.77 -7.22 -10.42
CA LEU A 69 -1.91 -7.88 -9.43
C LEU A 69 -2.28 -9.35 -9.18
N LEU A 70 -3.57 -9.70 -9.28
CA LEU A 70 -4.09 -11.06 -9.08
C LEU A 70 -4.35 -11.81 -10.40
N ALA A 71 -3.94 -11.27 -11.54
CA ALA A 71 -4.07 -11.96 -12.82
C ALA A 71 -3.26 -13.27 -12.79
N ALA A 72 -3.79 -14.33 -13.42
CA ALA A 72 -3.18 -15.66 -13.39
C ALA A 72 -1.78 -15.70 -14.02
N ASP A 73 -1.50 -14.76 -14.93
CA ASP A 73 -0.27 -14.52 -15.69
C ASP A 73 0.78 -13.71 -14.91
N ASN A 74 0.50 -13.33 -13.66
CA ASN A 74 1.48 -12.70 -12.80
C ASN A 74 2.26 -13.79 -12.05
N ASP A 75 3.49 -14.05 -12.50
CA ASP A 75 4.41 -15.01 -11.86
C ASP A 75 4.69 -14.63 -10.40
N GLU A 76 4.63 -13.33 -10.07
CA GLU A 76 4.72 -12.82 -8.70
C GLU A 76 3.33 -12.64 -8.06
N ARG A 77 2.59 -13.74 -7.90
CA ARG A 77 1.23 -13.68 -7.33
C ARG A 77 1.21 -12.97 -5.98
N TYR A 78 0.65 -11.77 -5.96
CA TYR A 78 0.50 -10.96 -4.75
C TYR A 78 -0.49 -11.63 -3.78
N ARG A 79 0.05 -12.29 -2.76
CA ARG A 79 -0.71 -13.03 -1.74
C ARG A 79 -0.41 -12.49 -0.34
N PRO A 80 -1.00 -11.34 0.05
CA PRO A 80 -0.81 -10.79 1.37
C PRO A 80 -1.29 -11.79 2.43
N ARG A 81 -0.42 -12.13 3.39
CA ARG A 81 -0.81 -12.91 4.57
C ARG A 81 -1.39 -11.95 5.61
N GLY A 82 -2.59 -12.25 6.12
CA GLY A 82 -3.21 -11.45 7.19
C GLY A 82 -2.33 -11.31 8.44
N GLY A 83 -1.43 -12.28 8.67
CA GLY A 83 -0.41 -12.21 9.73
C GLY A 83 0.52 -10.99 9.63
N TRP A 84 0.77 -10.43 8.44
CA TRP A 84 1.62 -9.24 8.29
C TRP A 84 0.96 -7.95 8.77
N ALA A 85 -0.37 -7.90 8.87
CA ALA A 85 -1.07 -6.77 9.48
C ALA A 85 -0.67 -6.59 10.96
N ARG A 86 -0.18 -7.65 11.62
CA ARG A 86 0.34 -7.56 13.00
C ARG A 86 1.55 -6.64 13.11
N TRP A 87 2.29 -6.42 12.02
CA TRP A 87 3.42 -5.49 12.00
C TRP A 87 2.94 -4.04 12.22
N LEU A 88 1.77 -3.68 11.69
CA LEU A 88 1.17 -2.36 11.92
C LEU A 88 0.81 -2.13 13.38
N LEU A 89 0.47 -3.19 14.12
CA LEU A 89 0.17 -3.09 15.56
C LEU A 89 1.41 -2.74 16.40
N ARG A 90 2.62 -2.87 15.84
CA ARG A 90 3.87 -2.45 16.50
C ARG A 90 4.24 -1.01 16.20
N LEU A 91 3.56 -0.34 15.25
CA LEU A 91 3.84 1.04 14.91
C LEU A 91 3.68 2.01 16.08
N PRO A 92 2.64 1.94 16.94
CA PRO A 92 2.53 2.88 18.06
C PRO A 92 3.73 2.84 19.01
N ASP A 93 4.19 1.64 19.38
CA ASP A 93 5.38 1.46 20.22
C ASP A 93 6.65 1.97 19.51
N GLN A 94 6.79 1.69 18.21
CA GLN A 94 7.91 2.18 17.40
C GLN A 94 7.89 3.69 17.26
N ILE A 95 6.72 4.31 17.15
CA ILE A 95 6.58 5.75 17.07
C ILE A 95 7.15 6.39 18.34
N ALA A 96 6.72 5.91 19.51
CA ALA A 96 7.21 6.42 20.79
C ALA A 96 8.74 6.26 20.94
N VAL A 97 9.28 5.06 20.66
CA VAL A 97 10.72 4.79 20.81
C VAL A 97 11.55 5.51 19.74
N GLY A 98 11.08 5.53 18.50
CA GLY A 98 11.76 6.18 17.38
C GLY A 98 11.84 7.69 17.54
N PHE A 99 10.79 8.33 18.08
CA PHE A 99 10.85 9.75 18.45
C PHE A 99 11.96 10.05 19.47
N VAL A 100 12.18 9.18 20.45
CA VAL A 100 13.28 9.34 21.41
C VAL A 100 14.64 9.19 20.72
N ARG A 101 14.78 8.23 19.79
CA ARG A 101 16.03 8.03 19.03
C ARG A 101 16.37 9.22 18.14
N LEU A 102 15.35 9.88 17.58
CA LEU A 102 15.51 11.11 16.79
C LEU A 102 16.13 12.27 17.58
N LEU A 103 16.05 12.27 18.92
CA LEU A 103 16.68 13.32 19.74
C LEU A 103 18.22 13.24 19.78
N ARG A 104 18.80 12.09 19.42
CA ARG A 104 20.25 11.89 19.30
C ARG A 104 20.56 11.04 18.06
N PRO A 105 20.40 11.61 16.85
CA PRO A 105 20.43 10.83 15.63
C PRO A 105 21.84 10.29 15.39
N ARG A 106 21.93 8.97 15.28
CA ARG A 106 23.07 8.25 14.69
C ARG A 106 22.52 7.32 13.64
N GLY A 107 22.79 7.63 12.37
CA GLY A 107 22.29 6.87 11.24
C GLY A 107 23.31 5.86 10.73
N GLU A 108 22.87 4.67 10.36
CA GLU A 108 23.69 3.72 9.61
C GLU A 108 22.85 3.01 8.53
N PHE A 109 23.53 2.62 7.45
CA PHE A 109 22.93 1.74 6.45
C PHE A 109 23.15 0.30 6.86
N ALA A 110 22.13 -0.53 6.63
CA ALA A 110 22.23 -1.95 6.91
C ALA A 110 21.34 -2.76 5.99
N GLU A 111 21.77 -3.98 5.72
CA GLU A 111 21.03 -4.94 4.92
C GLU A 111 20.12 -5.79 5.82
N ILE A 112 18.85 -5.91 5.44
CA ILE A 112 17.87 -6.78 6.07
C ILE A 112 17.53 -7.88 5.08
N ARG A 113 18.04 -9.09 5.32
CA ARG A 113 17.65 -10.28 4.55
C ARG A 113 16.28 -10.77 5.00
N LEU A 114 15.37 -10.91 4.06
CA LEU A 114 14.04 -11.46 4.30
C LEU A 114 14.05 -12.98 4.07
N PRO A 115 13.18 -13.73 4.76
CA PRO A 115 13.00 -15.16 4.49
C PRO A 115 12.66 -15.40 3.01
N GLU A 116 13.26 -16.44 2.43
CA GLU A 116 12.91 -16.95 1.11
C GLU A 116 11.64 -17.82 1.23
N ASP A 117 10.49 -17.19 1.45
CA ASP A 117 9.19 -17.85 1.50
C ASP A 117 8.29 -17.42 0.33
N GLU A 118 7.55 -18.36 -0.29
CA GLU A 118 6.37 -17.95 -1.08
C GLU A 118 5.36 -17.32 -0.11
N PRO A 119 4.96 -16.02 -0.24
CA PRO A 119 5.10 -15.09 -1.36
C PRO A 119 6.08 -13.92 -1.11
N ALA A 120 7.35 -14.10 -1.50
CA ALA A 120 8.46 -13.20 -1.18
C ALA A 120 8.27 -11.76 -1.68
N ALA A 121 7.71 -11.56 -2.89
CA ALA A 121 7.48 -10.23 -3.45
C ALA A 121 6.45 -9.42 -2.63
N ALA A 122 5.35 -10.06 -2.23
CA ALA A 122 4.34 -9.41 -1.39
C ALA A 122 4.90 -9.10 0.00
N ARG A 123 5.68 -10.02 0.57
CA ARG A 123 6.35 -9.83 1.86
C ARG A 123 7.31 -8.65 1.81
N ARG A 124 8.16 -8.60 0.79
CA ARG A 124 9.08 -7.49 0.50
C ARG A 124 8.35 -6.16 0.42
N GLY A 125 7.26 -6.09 -0.34
CA GLY A 125 6.47 -4.87 -0.46
C GLY A 125 5.88 -4.40 0.88
N TYR A 126 5.30 -5.30 1.67
CA TYR A 126 4.77 -4.96 3.00
C TYR A 126 5.87 -4.58 3.98
N ALA A 127 6.98 -5.32 3.98
CA ALA A 127 8.15 -5.03 4.81
C ALA A 127 8.69 -3.62 4.50
N ALA A 128 8.85 -3.29 3.22
CA ALA A 128 9.31 -1.98 2.79
C ALA A 128 8.34 -0.86 3.18
N LEU A 129 7.03 -1.07 3.00
CA LEU A 129 6.02 -0.09 3.41
C LEU A 129 6.05 0.14 4.93
N VAL A 130 6.03 -0.92 5.73
CA VAL A 130 5.94 -0.79 7.19
C VAL A 130 7.23 -0.22 7.77
N LEU A 131 8.40 -0.62 7.25
CA LEU A 131 9.68 -0.05 7.67
C LEU A 131 9.77 1.43 7.32
N SER A 132 9.36 1.87 6.12
CA SER A 132 9.41 3.28 5.72
C SER A 132 8.40 4.19 6.44
N VAL A 133 7.41 3.63 7.14
CA VAL A 133 6.48 4.39 7.99
C VAL A 133 7.03 4.53 9.41
N ALA A 134 8.00 3.70 9.82
CA ALA A 134 8.61 3.82 11.13
C ALA A 134 9.49 5.08 11.20
N PRO A 135 9.43 5.88 12.28
CA PRO A 135 10.19 7.12 12.35
C PRO A 135 11.71 6.93 12.52
N ASP A 136 12.15 5.73 12.88
CA ASP A 136 13.55 5.40 13.10
C ASP A 136 14.21 4.65 11.94
N THR A 137 13.48 4.27 10.89
CA THR A 137 14.04 3.52 9.76
C THR A 137 13.34 3.89 8.46
N TYR A 138 14.05 3.91 7.34
CA TYR A 138 13.43 3.91 6.01
C TYR A 138 14.15 2.97 5.05
N VAL A 139 13.42 2.43 4.07
CA VAL A 139 14.02 1.58 3.04
C VAL A 139 14.62 2.46 1.94
N ALA A 140 15.92 2.33 1.75
CA ALA A 140 16.69 3.06 0.73
C ALA A 140 16.73 2.30 -0.60
N ASP A 141 16.77 0.97 -0.56
CA ASP A 141 16.80 0.13 -1.76
C ASP A 141 16.19 -1.26 -1.50
N VAL A 142 15.77 -1.93 -2.57
CA VAL A 142 15.22 -3.30 -2.54
C VAL A 142 15.94 -4.12 -3.58
N ASP A 143 16.69 -5.13 -3.12
CA ASP A 143 17.33 -6.12 -3.98
C ASP A 143 16.44 -7.36 -4.11
N PRO A 144 15.75 -7.55 -5.24
CA PRO A 144 14.86 -8.69 -5.44
C PRO A 144 15.60 -10.01 -5.60
N GLU A 145 16.81 -9.99 -6.14
CA GLU A 145 17.59 -11.20 -6.45
C GLU A 145 18.17 -11.81 -5.18
N ARG A 146 18.65 -10.97 -4.26
CA ARG A 146 19.19 -11.40 -2.96
C ARG A 146 18.13 -11.46 -1.85
N ASN A 147 16.89 -11.05 -2.14
CA ASN A 147 15.79 -10.89 -1.18
C ASN A 147 16.19 -10.03 0.04
N VAL A 148 16.87 -8.91 -0.23
CA VAL A 148 17.43 -7.99 0.77
C VAL A 148 16.76 -6.61 0.65
N LEU A 149 16.44 -6.01 1.80
CA LEU A 149 16.11 -4.60 1.90
C LEU A 149 17.32 -3.84 2.43
N VAL A 150 17.75 -2.80 1.72
CA VAL A 150 18.75 -1.86 2.23
C VAL A 150 17.99 -0.79 2.98
N VAL A 151 18.26 -0.66 4.28
CA VAL A 151 17.58 0.32 5.12
C VAL A 151 18.58 1.30 5.70
N HIS A 152 18.13 2.54 5.88
CA HIS A 152 18.80 3.50 6.74
C HIS A 152 18.07 3.53 8.08
N ARG A 153 18.77 3.16 9.15
CA ARG A 153 18.21 3.09 10.51
C ARG A 153 18.82 4.16 11.39
N ILE A 154 18.08 4.60 12.40
CA ILE A 154 18.52 5.51 13.44
C ILE A 154 18.78 4.69 14.72
N GLY A 155 20.05 4.59 15.08
CA GLY A 155 20.58 3.81 16.19
C GLY A 155 21.35 2.57 15.73
N GLU A 156 22.30 2.14 16.57
CA GLU A 156 23.24 1.03 16.29
C GLU A 156 22.62 -0.38 16.40
N ARG A 157 21.33 -0.48 16.73
CA ARG A 157 20.67 -1.76 16.98
C ARG A 157 19.35 -1.86 16.21
N PRO A 158 19.04 -3.05 15.63
CA PRO A 158 17.76 -3.29 14.98
C PRO A 158 16.58 -2.92 15.89
N SER A 159 15.58 -2.25 15.33
CA SER A 159 14.32 -2.01 16.03
C SER A 159 13.57 -3.33 16.27
N ALA A 160 12.53 -3.30 17.12
CA ALA A 160 11.69 -4.48 17.32
C ALA A 160 10.91 -4.83 16.05
N LEU A 161 10.60 -3.82 15.22
CA LEU A 161 9.93 -3.99 13.96
C LEU A 161 10.82 -4.66 12.91
N GLU A 162 12.08 -4.24 12.80
CA GLU A 162 13.06 -4.90 11.91
C GLU A 162 13.20 -6.39 12.25
N ARG A 163 13.31 -6.74 13.53
CA ARG A 163 13.37 -8.14 13.97
C ARG A 163 12.10 -8.93 13.67
N GLU A 164 10.96 -8.27 13.65
CA GLU A 164 9.67 -8.92 13.41
C GLU A 164 9.41 -9.17 11.92
N VAL A 165 9.97 -8.32 11.07
CA VAL A 165 9.91 -8.44 9.61
C VAL A 165 10.84 -9.54 9.09
N THR A 166 11.96 -9.81 9.77
CA THR A 166 12.92 -10.87 9.43
C THR A 166 12.54 -12.27 9.92
N ARG A 167 11.53 -12.40 10.79
CA ARG A 167 11.00 -13.69 11.27
C ARG A 167 10.03 -14.33 10.30
#